data_AF-A0A257Q984-F1
#
_entry.id   AF-A0A257Q984-F1
#
_cell.length_a   1.000
_cell.length_b   1.000
_cell.length_c   1.000
_cell.angle_alpha   90.00
_cell.angle_beta   90.00
_cell.angle_gamma   90.00
#
_symmetry.space_group_name_H-M   'P 1'
#
loop_
_entity.id
_entity.type
_entity.pdbx_description
1 polymer ?
#
loop_
_entity_poly.entity_id
_entity_poly.type
_entity_poly.pdbx_seq_one_letter_code
_entity_poly.pdbx_strand_id
1 'polypeptide(L)'
;MFDADNRALDRHGRGFIWWRRGFIYLPSAVLLAYMAYQLPMLFSNQTYGRNFTPFERLLTETRIVWGYLRELWLPGLHDGGLFNDDIRVSSSLFHPLSTLFATLGILGLIALAALTRMAKAPWLRAVGLALAFYLVGQLLESSWLPLELMFEHRNYLPAGLMFLPLAVFIVQKTRPPVRWPIWLSVGIFAVFALFTFKRADVWGKPFAQALSWAQQHPDSARAQSYLANFWEQTGNYPEAEHLLDAAFKKHPDDLLVLANRAFVACDMNEAPAGLKAALLNLAQHGNLAQNVTGYQFDTFLSRLQTDCTVFGDNFGMQLIDAALINPVVRDAAAEQRSLLHRRALFWLKADAAEKAFNDMKTALLLPGTDPGSRLLFAAELASANQPALALKLLDEVPSPLAHISGWSMPAINQRVLRAAGFFTDSEAHLRAQLAKDLAELTPTPHPNPSPTRGEGL
;
A
#
# COMPACT_ATOMS: atom_id res chain seq x y z
N MET A 1 35.51 -16.67 0.89
CA MET A 1 34.25 -16.53 0.12
C MET A 1 34.47 -15.85 -1.22
N PHE A 2 35.28 -14.79 -1.30
CA PHE A 2 35.78 -14.27 -2.57
C PHE A 2 37.02 -15.06 -2.99
N ASP A 3 36.98 -15.66 -4.18
CA ASP A 3 38.07 -16.45 -4.75
C ASP A 3 39.17 -15.53 -5.29
N ALA A 4 39.86 -14.83 -4.38
CA ALA A 4 40.91 -13.89 -4.75
C ALA A 4 42.10 -14.57 -5.45
N ASP A 5 42.27 -15.88 -5.25
CA ASP A 5 43.39 -16.66 -5.77
C ASP A 5 42.99 -17.56 -6.97
N ASN A 6 41.73 -17.50 -7.44
CA ASN A 6 41.18 -18.39 -8.48
C ASN A 6 41.30 -19.91 -8.18
N ARG A 7 41.35 -20.29 -6.91
CA ARG A 7 41.51 -21.68 -6.43
C ARG A 7 40.21 -22.29 -5.89
N ALA A 8 39.05 -21.66 -6.09
CA ALA A 8 37.79 -22.21 -5.58
C ALA A 8 37.42 -23.55 -6.21
N LEU A 9 37.82 -23.79 -7.46
CA LEU A 9 37.60 -25.07 -8.15
C LEU A 9 38.36 -26.20 -7.45
N ASP A 10 39.61 -25.94 -7.07
CA ASP A 10 40.49 -26.91 -6.41
C ASP A 10 40.08 -27.13 -4.93
N ARG A 11 39.59 -26.08 -4.25
CA ARG A 11 39.24 -26.13 -2.83
C ARG A 11 37.82 -26.64 -2.54
N HIS A 12 36.87 -26.41 -3.44
CA HIS A 12 35.44 -26.63 -3.18
C HIS A 12 34.75 -27.51 -4.23
N GLY A 13 35.44 -27.89 -5.30
CA GLY A 13 34.93 -28.78 -6.34
C GLY A 13 33.90 -28.14 -7.28
N ARG A 14 33.56 -28.88 -8.35
CA ARG A 14 32.62 -28.40 -9.41
C ARG A 14 31.20 -28.19 -8.89
N GLY A 15 30.75 -29.00 -7.92
CA GLY A 15 29.40 -28.91 -7.35
C GLY A 15 29.13 -27.57 -6.68
N PHE A 16 30.08 -27.07 -5.88
CA PHE A 16 29.96 -25.76 -5.23
C PHE A 16 29.89 -24.61 -6.24
N ILE A 17 30.62 -24.70 -7.36
CA ILE A 17 30.58 -23.67 -8.41
C ILE A 17 29.22 -23.66 -9.11
N TRP A 18 28.68 -24.83 -9.45
CA TRP A 18 27.34 -24.92 -10.02
C TRP A 18 26.28 -24.41 -9.07
N TRP A 19 26.38 -24.74 -7.79
CA TRP A 19 25.52 -24.19 -6.75
C TRP A 19 25.62 -22.66 -6.70
N ARG A 20 26.83 -22.09 -6.64
CA ARG A 20 27.04 -20.63 -6.63
C ARG A 20 26.47 -19.96 -7.89
N ARG A 21 26.65 -20.58 -9.07
CA ARG A 21 26.09 -20.07 -10.32
C ARG A 21 24.56 -20.08 -10.31
N GLY A 22 23.96 -21.19 -9.88
CA GLY A 22 22.51 -21.37 -9.87
C GLY A 22 21.79 -20.55 -8.81
N PHE A 23 22.35 -20.44 -7.60
CA PHE A 23 21.67 -19.82 -6.46
C PHE A 23 22.12 -18.39 -6.12
N ILE A 24 23.27 -17.93 -6.62
CA ILE A 24 23.74 -16.56 -6.38
C ILE A 24 23.78 -15.79 -7.70
N TYR A 25 24.55 -16.25 -8.70
CA TYR A 25 24.76 -15.46 -9.91
C TYR A 25 23.54 -15.37 -10.81
N LEU A 26 22.81 -16.47 -11.01
CA LEU A 26 21.61 -16.46 -11.86
C LEU A 26 20.52 -15.53 -11.28
N PRO A 27 20.12 -15.62 -9.99
CA PRO A 27 19.14 -14.70 -9.43
C PRO A 27 19.59 -13.23 -9.45
N SER A 28 20.86 -12.95 -9.13
CA SER A 28 21.39 -11.59 -9.22
C SER A 28 21.40 -11.06 -10.66
N ALA A 29 21.73 -11.88 -11.65
CA ALA A 29 21.72 -11.49 -13.05
C ALA A 29 20.29 -11.23 -13.55
N VAL A 30 19.33 -12.08 -13.18
CA VAL A 30 17.89 -11.89 -13.51
C VAL A 30 17.37 -10.58 -12.89
N LEU A 31 17.71 -10.32 -11.62
CA LEU A 31 17.34 -9.10 -10.94
C LEU A 31 17.93 -7.85 -11.61
N LEU A 32 19.22 -7.88 -11.95
CA LEU A 32 19.87 -6.76 -12.66
C LEU A 32 19.29 -6.57 -14.06
N ALA A 33 18.97 -7.64 -14.77
CA ALA A 33 18.30 -7.57 -16.08
C ALA A 33 16.91 -6.97 -15.97
N TYR A 34 16.15 -7.33 -14.94
CA TYR A 34 14.85 -6.74 -14.64
C TYR A 34 14.95 -5.24 -14.31
N MET A 35 15.92 -4.84 -13.48
CA MET A 35 16.17 -3.43 -13.20
C MET A 35 16.54 -2.68 -14.48
N ALA A 36 17.45 -3.22 -15.29
CA ALA A 36 17.83 -2.62 -16.57
C ALA A 36 16.64 -2.49 -17.53
N TYR A 37 15.73 -3.47 -17.56
CA TYR A 37 14.48 -3.41 -18.33
C TYR A 37 13.57 -2.26 -17.86
N GLN A 38 13.55 -1.98 -16.55
CA GLN A 38 12.78 -0.87 -15.96
C GLN A 38 13.51 0.48 -16.04
N LEU A 39 14.70 0.57 -16.63
CA LEU A 39 15.45 1.82 -16.71
C LEU A 39 14.71 2.96 -17.44
N PRO A 40 13.93 2.74 -18.52
CA PRO A 40 13.18 3.80 -19.18
C PRO A 40 12.20 4.54 -18.24
N MET A 41 11.71 3.87 -17.20
CA MET A 41 10.87 4.48 -16.15
C MET A 41 11.54 5.66 -15.47
N LEU A 42 12.88 5.62 -15.31
CA LEU A 42 13.66 6.69 -14.70
C LEU A 42 13.46 8.03 -15.42
N PHE A 43 13.32 7.99 -16.74
CA PHE A 43 13.15 9.18 -17.57
C PHE A 43 11.68 9.46 -17.93
N SER A 44 10.76 8.71 -17.34
CA SER A 44 9.35 9.00 -17.45
C SER A 44 8.99 10.14 -16.49
N ASN A 45 8.19 11.09 -16.96
CA ASN A 45 7.59 12.12 -16.10
C ASN A 45 6.33 11.60 -15.39
N GLN A 46 6.16 10.28 -15.29
CA GLN A 46 5.03 9.66 -14.62
C GLN A 46 5.35 9.44 -13.15
N THR A 47 4.39 9.70 -12.27
CA THR A 47 4.60 9.60 -10.81
C THR A 47 4.16 8.26 -10.21
N TYR A 48 3.59 7.35 -11.02
CA TYR A 48 3.18 6.00 -10.58
C TYR A 48 2.40 5.96 -9.26
N GLY A 49 1.52 6.95 -9.05
CA GLY A 49 0.72 7.07 -7.83
C GLY A 49 1.41 7.68 -6.64
N ARG A 50 2.50 8.41 -6.88
CA ARG A 50 3.23 9.17 -5.89
C ARG A 50 3.18 10.67 -6.20
N ASN A 51 3.68 11.46 -5.26
CA ASN A 51 3.85 12.91 -5.42
C ASN A 51 5.22 13.28 -6.00
N PHE A 52 5.94 12.29 -6.54
CA PHE A 52 7.29 12.43 -7.08
C PHE A 52 7.50 11.48 -8.25
N THR A 53 8.41 11.84 -9.16
CA THR A 53 8.84 10.98 -10.26
C THR A 53 9.94 9.99 -9.82
N PRO A 54 10.15 8.89 -10.56
CA PRO A 54 11.27 7.97 -10.35
C PRO A 54 12.65 8.65 -10.30
N PHE A 55 12.84 9.71 -11.10
CA PHE A 55 14.07 10.49 -11.11
C PHE A 55 14.26 11.30 -9.82
N GLU A 56 13.23 12.02 -9.41
CA GLU A 56 13.24 12.79 -8.17
C GLU A 56 13.40 11.88 -6.95
N ARG A 57 12.82 10.67 -6.99
CA ARG A 57 13.08 9.63 -5.99
C ARG A 57 14.56 9.34 -5.91
N LEU A 58 15.20 8.93 -7.00
CA LEU A 58 16.62 8.58 -7.02
C LEU A 58 17.51 9.70 -6.46
N LEU A 59 17.21 10.96 -6.79
CA LEU A 59 17.92 12.11 -6.22
C LEU A 59 17.69 12.24 -4.71
N THR A 60 16.44 12.10 -4.27
CA THR A 60 16.06 12.20 -2.85
C THR A 60 16.67 11.07 -2.02
N GLU A 61 16.75 9.86 -2.59
CA GLU A 61 17.36 8.70 -1.95
C GLU A 61 18.82 8.96 -1.54
N THR A 62 19.56 9.79 -2.29
CA THR A 62 20.93 10.11 -1.88
C THR A 62 20.99 10.75 -0.50
N ARG A 63 20.02 11.61 -0.16
CA ARG A 63 19.89 12.24 1.16
C ARG A 63 19.32 11.27 2.20
N ILE A 64 18.37 10.42 1.81
CA ILE A 64 17.75 9.43 2.70
C ILE A 64 18.77 8.39 3.16
N VAL A 65 19.68 7.93 2.29
CA VAL A 65 20.77 7.02 2.65
C VAL A 65 21.67 7.61 3.75
N TRP A 66 21.92 8.93 3.74
CA TRP A 66 22.60 9.60 4.84
C TRP A 66 21.75 9.69 6.11
N GLY A 67 20.44 9.86 5.99
CA GLY A 67 19.47 9.75 7.09
C GLY A 67 19.55 8.38 7.77
N TYR A 68 19.49 7.31 6.97
CA TYR A 68 19.68 5.93 7.44
C TYR A 68 21.02 5.70 8.12
N LEU A 69 22.12 6.20 7.55
CA LEU A 69 23.44 6.11 8.18
C LEU A 69 23.47 6.89 9.50
N ARG A 70 22.86 8.07 9.55
CA ARG A 70 22.77 8.88 10.77
C ARG A 70 22.02 8.14 11.85
N GLU A 71 20.84 7.60 11.56
CA GLU A 71 20.02 6.84 12.52
C GLU A 71 20.69 5.55 12.99
N LEU A 72 21.49 4.93 12.13
CA LEU A 72 22.24 3.73 12.46
C LEU A 72 23.42 4.02 13.41
N TRP A 73 24.20 5.07 13.14
CA TRP A 73 25.43 5.38 13.88
C TRP A 73 25.22 6.32 15.08
N LEU A 74 24.20 7.17 15.03
CA LEU A 74 23.86 8.11 16.10
C LEU A 74 22.52 7.68 16.70
N PRO A 75 22.53 6.83 17.75
CA PRO A 75 21.30 6.38 18.36
C PRO A 75 20.57 7.57 19.00
N GLY A 76 19.46 7.96 18.40
CA GLY A 76 18.60 9.04 18.85
C GLY A 76 17.35 8.51 19.56
N LEU A 77 16.79 9.35 20.44
CA LEU A 77 15.50 9.12 21.10
C LEU A 77 14.30 9.35 20.18
N HIS A 78 14.53 9.59 18.88
CA HIS A 78 13.44 9.57 17.92
C HIS A 78 12.86 8.16 17.88
N ASP A 79 11.53 8.04 17.96
CA ASP A 79 10.86 6.76 18.22
C ASP A 79 10.88 5.81 17.03
N GLY A 80 11.44 6.25 15.90
CA GLY A 80 11.28 5.61 14.61
C GLY A 80 9.85 5.80 14.11
N GLY A 81 9.70 6.36 12.92
CA GLY A 81 8.42 6.82 12.40
C GLY A 81 7.89 5.93 11.28
N LEU A 82 6.60 5.62 11.29
CA LEU A 82 5.94 5.06 10.11
C LEU A 82 5.72 6.13 9.02
N PHE A 83 5.56 7.38 9.45
CA PHE A 83 5.23 8.52 8.59
C PHE A 83 6.49 9.29 8.23
N ASN A 84 6.86 9.24 6.96
CA ASN A 84 8.03 9.94 6.40
C ASN A 84 7.64 10.67 5.10
N ASP A 85 6.39 11.08 5.01
CA ASP A 85 5.79 11.77 3.86
C ASP A 85 6.03 13.27 3.84
N ASP A 86 6.60 13.81 4.91
CA ASP A 86 7.08 15.19 5.04
C ASP A 86 8.53 15.38 4.54
N ILE A 87 9.17 14.32 4.03
CA ILE A 87 10.50 14.41 3.43
C ILE A 87 10.43 15.29 2.17
N ARG A 88 11.16 16.39 2.19
CA ARG A 88 11.30 17.28 1.03
C ARG A 88 11.97 16.56 -0.15
N VAL A 89 11.18 16.34 -1.20
CA VAL A 89 11.59 15.79 -2.50
C VAL A 89 12.67 16.67 -3.16
N SER A 90 13.62 16.02 -3.80
CA SER A 90 14.72 16.67 -4.53
C SER A 90 14.37 16.73 -6.01
N SER A 91 14.06 17.94 -6.51
CA SER A 91 13.69 18.17 -7.91
C SER A 91 14.89 18.22 -8.85
N SER A 92 16.08 18.51 -8.31
CA SER A 92 17.34 18.52 -9.06
C SER A 92 18.52 18.27 -8.12
N LEU A 93 19.73 18.13 -8.69
CA LEU A 93 20.96 18.01 -7.90
C LEU A 93 21.22 19.24 -7.01
N PHE A 94 20.72 20.42 -7.38
CA PHE A 94 20.95 21.67 -6.67
C PHE A 94 19.77 22.12 -5.79
N HIS A 95 18.61 21.47 -5.94
CA HIS A 95 17.40 21.82 -5.19
C HIS A 95 16.83 20.57 -4.49
N PRO A 96 17.04 20.44 -3.16
CA PRO A 96 17.90 21.28 -2.30
C PRO A 96 19.40 21.04 -2.53
N LEU A 97 20.26 22.00 -2.14
CA LEU A 97 21.72 21.88 -2.28
C LEU A 97 22.32 20.71 -1.49
N SER A 98 21.61 20.24 -0.46
CA SER A 98 21.99 19.04 0.27
C SER A 98 22.02 17.78 -0.60
N THR A 99 21.29 17.74 -1.72
CA THR A 99 21.30 16.62 -2.68
C THR A 99 22.66 16.49 -3.35
N LEU A 100 23.28 17.60 -3.77
CA LEU A 100 24.62 17.58 -4.34
C LEU A 100 25.65 17.02 -3.36
N PHE A 101 25.67 17.54 -2.12
CA PHE A 101 26.61 17.08 -1.09
C PHE A 101 26.36 15.64 -0.68
N ALA A 102 25.09 15.23 -0.58
CA ALA A 102 24.72 13.85 -0.30
C ALA A 102 25.21 12.90 -1.41
N THR A 103 25.05 13.30 -2.67
CA THR A 103 25.50 12.54 -3.85
C THR A 103 27.01 12.41 -3.87
N LEU A 104 27.75 13.52 -3.72
CA LEU A 104 29.21 13.51 -3.61
C LEU A 104 29.68 12.66 -2.42
N GLY A 105 28.96 12.71 -1.32
CA GLY A 105 29.20 11.88 -0.15
C GLY A 105 29.06 10.38 -0.45
N ILE A 106 28.02 9.96 -1.17
CA ILE A 106 27.84 8.56 -1.58
C ILE A 106 28.97 8.12 -2.51
N LEU A 107 29.36 8.95 -3.49
CA LEU A 107 30.52 8.68 -4.35
C LEU A 107 31.81 8.53 -3.51
N GLY A 108 31.96 9.35 -2.48
CA GLY A 108 33.04 9.23 -1.50
C GLY A 108 33.00 7.92 -0.72
N LEU A 109 31.82 7.43 -0.29
CA LEU A 109 31.66 6.14 0.37
C LEU A 109 31.99 4.97 -0.56
N ILE A 110 31.62 5.05 -1.84
CA ILE A 110 32.00 4.07 -2.86
C ILE A 110 33.52 4.02 -3.03
N ALA A 111 34.16 5.20 -3.16
CA ALA A 111 35.61 5.29 -3.26
C ALA A 111 36.29 4.75 -2.00
N LEU A 112 35.79 5.07 -0.81
CA LEU A 112 36.30 4.57 0.47
C LEU A 112 36.18 3.04 0.55
N ALA A 113 35.05 2.48 0.12
CA ALA A 113 34.86 1.03 0.08
C ALA A 113 35.88 0.33 -0.83
N ALA A 114 36.15 0.91 -2.00
CA ALA A 114 37.14 0.40 -2.94
C ALA A 114 38.58 0.51 -2.42
N LEU A 115 38.95 1.66 -1.82
CA LEU A 115 40.30 1.90 -1.30
C LEU A 115 40.63 1.03 -0.08
N THR A 116 39.67 0.88 0.85
CA THR A 116 39.86 0.10 2.08
C THR A 116 39.99 -1.41 1.83
N ARG A 117 39.53 -1.90 0.68
CA ARG A 117 39.81 -3.28 0.20
C ARG A 117 41.31 -3.57 0.12
N MET A 118 42.12 -2.57 -0.20
CA MET A 118 43.58 -2.70 -0.33
C MET A 118 44.33 -2.51 0.99
N ALA A 119 43.64 -2.16 2.09
CA ALA A 119 44.27 -1.89 3.37
C ALA A 119 44.93 -3.14 3.98
N LYS A 120 46.03 -2.95 4.73
CA LYS A 120 46.68 -4.04 5.47
C LYS A 120 45.98 -4.39 6.79
N ALA A 121 45.37 -3.40 7.45
CA ALA A 121 44.70 -3.59 8.72
C ALA A 121 43.35 -4.31 8.52
N PRO A 122 43.05 -5.40 9.27
CA PRO A 122 41.80 -6.15 9.05
C PRO A 122 40.53 -5.33 9.35
N TRP A 123 40.56 -4.41 10.33
CA TRP A 123 39.41 -3.56 10.62
C TRP A 123 39.10 -2.58 9.47
N LEU A 124 40.13 -2.09 8.76
CA LEU A 124 39.94 -1.27 7.55
C LEU A 124 39.32 -2.08 6.42
N ARG A 125 39.77 -3.33 6.20
CA ARG A 125 39.11 -4.21 5.21
C ARG A 125 37.65 -4.49 5.56
N ALA A 126 37.34 -4.61 6.86
CA ALA A 126 35.97 -4.74 7.32
C ALA A 126 35.14 -3.48 7.02
N VAL A 127 35.72 -2.27 7.09
CA VAL A 127 35.04 -1.03 6.65
C VAL A 127 34.65 -1.14 5.17
N GLY A 128 35.57 -1.57 4.31
CA GLY A 128 35.28 -1.73 2.90
C GLY A 128 34.16 -2.73 2.61
N LEU A 129 34.16 -3.86 3.33
CA LEU A 129 33.10 -4.86 3.24
C LEU A 129 31.75 -4.32 3.74
N ALA A 130 31.74 -3.63 4.88
CA ALA A 130 30.53 -3.06 5.47
C ALA A 130 29.88 -2.02 4.53
N LEU A 131 30.69 -1.10 4.00
CA LEU A 131 30.22 -0.08 3.05
C LEU A 131 29.75 -0.71 1.73
N ALA A 132 30.51 -1.66 1.18
CA ALA A 132 30.11 -2.32 -0.06
C ALA A 132 28.80 -3.11 0.11
N PHE A 133 28.66 -3.85 1.21
CA PHE A 133 27.44 -4.61 1.51
C PHE A 133 26.24 -3.68 1.70
N TYR A 134 26.42 -2.58 2.43
CA TYR A 134 25.38 -1.57 2.64
C TYR A 134 24.93 -0.94 1.33
N LEU A 135 25.86 -0.44 0.52
CA LEU A 135 25.54 0.23 -0.74
C LEU A 135 24.92 -0.73 -1.76
N VAL A 136 25.36 -1.99 -1.82
CA VAL A 136 24.75 -3.01 -2.69
C VAL A 136 23.34 -3.37 -2.20
N GLY A 137 23.13 -3.49 -0.88
CA GLY A 137 21.80 -3.72 -0.32
C GLY A 137 20.83 -2.57 -0.64
N GLN A 138 21.32 -1.34 -0.61
CA GLN A 138 20.54 -0.15 -0.96
C GLN A 138 20.21 -0.02 -2.45
N LEU A 139 20.83 -0.80 -3.35
CA LEU A 139 20.51 -0.75 -4.79
C LEU A 139 19.07 -1.15 -5.10
N LEU A 140 18.40 -1.93 -4.25
CA LEU A 140 16.99 -2.27 -4.43
C LEU A 140 16.08 -1.25 -3.74
N GLU A 141 16.39 -0.96 -2.48
CA GLU A 141 15.52 -0.18 -1.59
C GLU A 141 15.57 1.34 -1.86
N SER A 142 16.75 1.85 -2.22
CA SER A 142 17.03 3.27 -2.49
C SER A 142 17.33 3.51 -3.97
N SER A 143 16.51 2.93 -4.86
CA SER A 143 16.62 3.01 -6.32
C SER A 143 15.66 4.01 -6.97
N TRP A 144 15.37 3.85 -8.27
CA TRP A 144 14.32 4.61 -8.96
C TRP A 144 12.97 3.91 -8.99
N LEU A 145 12.89 2.68 -8.47
CA LEU A 145 11.61 1.95 -8.40
C LEU A 145 10.61 2.75 -7.54
N PRO A 146 9.34 2.90 -7.96
CA PRO A 146 8.36 3.82 -7.36
C PRO A 146 7.79 3.31 -6.02
N LEU A 147 8.70 3.06 -5.09
CA LEU A 147 8.42 2.76 -3.70
C LEU A 147 8.31 4.07 -2.91
N GLU A 148 7.72 4.02 -1.71
CA GLU A 148 7.81 5.14 -0.75
C GLU A 148 9.26 5.58 -0.54
N LEU A 149 9.45 6.87 -0.27
CA LEU A 149 10.77 7.50 -0.12
C LEU A 149 11.55 6.87 1.02
N MET A 150 10.95 6.78 2.21
CA MET A 150 11.65 6.29 3.39
C MET A 150 10.81 5.28 4.15
N PHE A 151 11.46 4.16 4.47
CA PHE A 151 10.95 3.14 5.37
C PHE A 151 12.14 2.51 6.10
N GLU A 152 12.20 2.71 7.41
CA GLU A 152 13.33 2.30 8.25
C GLU A 152 13.62 0.79 8.17
N HIS A 153 12.59 -0.05 8.03
CA HIS A 153 12.73 -1.51 7.96
C HIS A 153 13.54 -1.98 6.74
N ARG A 154 13.56 -1.19 5.66
CA ARG A 154 14.36 -1.49 4.46
C ARG A 154 15.86 -1.34 4.72
N ASN A 155 16.24 -0.59 5.75
CA ASN A 155 17.63 -0.40 6.13
C ASN A 155 18.20 -1.59 6.92
N TYR A 156 17.38 -2.51 7.43
CA TYR A 156 17.83 -3.56 8.36
C TYR A 156 18.80 -4.54 7.71
N LEU A 157 18.48 -5.03 6.51
CA LEU A 157 19.36 -5.94 5.80
C LEU A 157 20.64 -5.25 5.33
N PRO A 158 20.61 -4.09 4.62
CA PRO A 158 21.82 -3.36 4.25
C PRO A 158 22.75 -3.05 5.45
N ALA A 159 22.17 -2.72 6.62
CA ALA A 159 22.92 -2.39 7.83
C ALA A 159 23.60 -3.60 8.49
N GLY A 160 23.32 -4.84 8.09
CA GLY A 160 23.74 -6.05 8.79
C GLY A 160 25.25 -6.18 9.04
N LEU A 161 26.10 -5.62 8.17
CA LEU A 161 27.56 -5.63 8.34
C LEU A 161 28.13 -4.29 8.84
N MET A 162 27.30 -3.28 9.10
CA MET A 162 27.77 -1.92 9.37
C MET A 162 28.65 -1.81 10.63
N PHE A 163 28.36 -2.60 11.66
CA PHE A 163 29.14 -2.62 12.91
C PHE A 163 30.28 -3.65 12.95
N LEU A 164 30.47 -4.42 11.87
CA LEU A 164 31.59 -5.37 11.75
C LEU A 164 32.97 -4.72 11.96
N PRO A 165 33.27 -3.51 11.42
CA PRO A 165 34.56 -2.88 11.62
C PRO A 165 34.85 -2.57 13.09
N LEU A 166 33.82 -2.11 13.82
CA LEU A 166 33.90 -1.84 15.26
C LEU A 166 34.15 -3.13 16.05
N ALA A 167 33.41 -4.20 15.73
CA ALA A 167 33.61 -5.50 16.37
C ALA A 167 35.04 -6.03 16.16
N VAL A 168 35.55 -5.99 14.92
CA VAL A 168 36.93 -6.40 14.60
C VAL A 168 37.94 -5.54 15.35
N PHE A 169 37.71 -4.22 15.43
CA PHE A 169 38.58 -3.30 16.17
C PHE A 169 38.64 -3.62 17.67
N ILE A 170 37.49 -3.81 18.32
CA ILE A 170 37.37 -4.18 19.74
C ILE A 170 38.12 -5.49 20.02
N VAL A 171 37.88 -6.52 19.21
CA VAL A 171 38.55 -7.82 19.36
C VAL A 171 40.06 -7.69 19.20
N GLN A 172 40.54 -6.95 18.21
CA GLN A 172 41.99 -6.72 18.00
C GLN A 172 42.67 -6.00 19.17
N LYS A 173 41.95 -5.13 19.86
CA LYS A 173 42.44 -4.39 21.04
C LYS A 173 42.29 -5.16 22.33
N THR A 174 41.53 -6.24 22.35
CA THR A 174 41.35 -7.10 23.53
C THR A 174 42.58 -8.00 23.67
N ARG A 175 43.52 -7.59 24.54
CA ARG A 175 44.70 -8.39 24.90
C ARG A 175 44.91 -8.32 26.41
N PRO A 176 45.19 -9.42 27.11
CA PRO A 176 45.55 -9.36 28.52
C PRO A 176 46.75 -8.41 28.73
N PRO A 177 46.74 -7.51 29.74
CA PRO A 177 45.72 -7.28 30.77
C PRO A 177 44.68 -6.19 30.42
N VAL A 178 44.66 -5.68 29.18
CA VAL A 178 43.79 -4.59 28.72
C VAL A 178 42.33 -5.02 28.65
N ARG A 179 41.49 -4.52 29.57
CA ARG A 179 40.05 -4.88 29.68
C ARG A 179 39.07 -3.79 29.23
N TRP A 180 39.52 -2.59 28.87
CA TRP A 180 38.61 -1.53 28.42
C TRP A 180 37.71 -1.91 27.24
N PRO A 181 38.12 -2.74 26.24
CA PRO A 181 37.22 -3.09 25.12
C PRO A 181 36.01 -3.91 25.57
N ILE A 182 36.17 -4.71 26.63
CA ILE A 182 35.08 -5.49 27.25
C ILE A 182 34.08 -4.54 27.89
N TRP A 183 34.55 -3.61 28.72
CA TRP A 183 33.69 -2.62 29.37
C TRP A 183 33.02 -1.68 28.37
N LEU A 184 33.71 -1.31 27.28
CA LEU A 184 33.09 -0.57 26.18
C LEU A 184 31.97 -1.39 25.53
N SER A 185 32.19 -2.67 25.26
CA SER A 185 31.18 -3.54 24.65
C SER A 185 29.95 -3.70 25.56
N VAL A 186 30.17 -3.89 26.86
CA VAL A 186 29.09 -3.93 27.87
C VAL A 186 28.35 -2.60 27.92
N GLY A 187 29.06 -1.47 27.88
CA GLY A 187 28.46 -0.13 27.86
C GLY A 187 27.61 0.11 26.60
N ILE A 188 28.12 -0.25 25.43
CA ILE A 188 27.37 -0.18 24.16
C ILE A 188 26.12 -1.04 24.26
N PHE A 189 26.25 -2.30 24.69
CA PHE A 189 25.11 -3.21 24.82
C PHE A 189 24.06 -2.69 25.82
N ALA A 190 24.48 -2.15 26.96
CA ALA A 190 23.57 -1.57 27.96
C ALA A 190 22.81 -0.35 27.42
N VAL A 191 23.49 0.53 26.67
CA VAL A 191 22.86 1.70 26.05
C VAL A 191 21.84 1.28 24.98
N PHE A 192 22.20 0.36 24.09
CA PHE A 192 21.26 -0.15 23.08
C PHE A 192 20.08 -0.90 23.71
N ALA A 193 20.33 -1.71 24.76
CA ALA A 193 19.26 -2.37 25.50
C ALA A 193 18.28 -1.37 26.13
N LEU A 194 18.79 -0.26 26.68
CA LEU A 194 17.95 0.82 27.23
C LEU A 194 17.12 1.51 26.13
N PHE A 195 17.72 1.80 24.97
CA PHE A 195 16.98 2.39 23.84
C PHE A 195 15.92 1.44 23.29
N THR A 196 16.24 0.15 23.14
CA THR A 196 15.27 -0.87 22.73
C THR A 196 14.13 -0.97 23.74
N PHE A 197 14.42 -0.95 25.05
CA PHE A 197 13.38 -0.97 26.08
C PHE A 197 12.47 0.26 26.00
N LYS A 198 13.04 1.46 25.87
CA LYS A 198 12.25 2.70 25.76
C LYS A 198 11.38 2.75 24.51
N ARG A 199 11.93 2.34 23.35
CA ARG A 199 11.14 2.25 22.13
C ARG A 199 10.03 1.21 22.25
N ALA A 200 10.30 0.04 22.82
CA ALA A 200 9.29 -0.98 23.05
C ALA A 200 8.14 -0.49 23.97
N ASP A 201 8.44 0.31 24.99
CA ASP A 201 7.42 0.91 25.87
C ASP A 201 6.51 1.91 25.13
N VAL A 202 7.06 2.75 24.24
CA VAL A 202 6.28 3.68 23.41
C VAL A 202 5.44 2.91 22.39
N TRP A 203 6.02 1.92 21.71
CA TRP A 203 5.31 1.08 20.75
C TRP A 203 4.21 0.22 21.40
N GLY A 204 4.29 -0.04 22.70
CA GLY A 204 3.23 -0.66 23.48
C GLY A 204 2.05 0.27 23.81
N LYS A 205 2.14 1.57 23.51
CA LYS A 205 1.15 2.59 23.86
C LYS A 205 0.72 3.37 22.60
N PRO A 206 -0.30 2.90 21.85
CA PRO A 206 -0.67 3.46 20.55
C PRO A 206 -0.95 4.97 20.56
N PHE A 207 -1.61 5.50 21.60
CA PHE A 207 -1.86 6.93 21.72
C PHE A 207 -0.57 7.74 21.92
N ALA A 208 0.34 7.28 22.79
CA ALA A 208 1.63 7.95 23.02
C ALA A 208 2.49 7.94 21.75
N GLN A 209 2.44 6.84 21.00
CA GLN A 209 3.05 6.72 19.69
C GLN A 209 2.46 7.72 18.68
N ALA A 210 1.13 7.79 18.55
CA ALA A 210 0.46 8.73 17.65
C ALA A 210 0.81 10.19 17.99
N LEU A 211 0.82 10.54 19.28
CA LEU A 211 1.20 11.86 19.75
C LEU A 211 2.66 12.19 19.40
N SER A 212 3.57 11.25 19.67
CA SER A 212 4.99 11.42 19.38
C SER A 212 5.24 11.60 17.87
N TRP A 213 4.61 10.78 17.02
CA TRP A 213 4.75 10.89 15.57
C TRP A 213 4.17 12.18 15.00
N ALA A 214 3.01 12.63 15.47
CA ALA A 214 2.44 13.90 15.04
C ALA A 214 3.29 15.11 15.47
N GLN A 215 3.94 15.05 16.63
CA GLN A 215 4.87 16.08 17.08
C GLN A 215 6.20 16.07 16.30
N GLN A 216 6.70 14.89 15.94
CA GLN A 216 7.92 14.72 15.16
C GLN A 216 7.72 15.11 13.69
N HIS A 217 6.52 14.87 13.15
CA HIS A 217 6.13 15.13 11.76
C HIS A 217 4.90 16.06 11.67
N PRO A 218 5.03 17.35 12.06
CA PRO A 218 3.92 18.32 12.06
C PRO A 218 3.40 18.66 10.66
N ASP A 219 4.16 18.32 9.62
CA ASP A 219 3.79 18.53 8.22
C ASP A 219 3.27 17.25 7.54
N SER A 220 3.26 16.11 8.23
CA SER A 220 2.74 14.85 7.67
C SER A 220 1.22 14.78 7.79
N ALA A 221 0.54 14.79 6.63
CA ALA A 221 -0.92 14.58 6.56
C ALA A 221 -1.33 13.26 7.23
N ARG A 222 -0.53 12.21 7.04
CA ARG A 222 -0.78 10.88 7.62
C ARG A 222 -0.59 10.86 9.14
N ALA A 223 0.46 11.49 9.67
CA ALA A 223 0.72 11.53 11.11
C ALA A 223 -0.35 12.34 11.85
N GLN A 224 -0.72 13.51 11.31
CA GLN A 224 -1.78 14.34 11.90
C GLN A 224 -3.14 13.62 11.86
N SER A 225 -3.49 13.02 10.71
CA SER A 225 -4.71 12.21 10.56
C SER A 225 -4.75 11.04 11.53
N TYR A 226 -3.62 10.36 11.74
CA TYR A 226 -3.54 9.22 12.65
C TYR A 226 -3.79 9.63 14.10
N LEU A 227 -3.21 10.75 14.56
CA LEU A 227 -3.50 11.28 15.89
C LEU A 227 -4.96 11.78 16.01
N ALA A 228 -5.48 12.45 14.98
CA ALA A 228 -6.87 12.93 14.98
C ALA A 228 -7.87 11.79 15.15
N ASN A 229 -7.63 10.62 14.53
CA ASN A 229 -8.48 9.44 14.69
C ASN A 229 -8.52 8.92 16.14
N PHE A 230 -7.45 9.09 16.92
CA PHE A 230 -7.48 8.76 18.35
C PHE A 230 -8.32 9.75 19.15
N TRP A 231 -8.23 11.04 18.81
CA TRP A 231 -9.05 12.07 19.45
C TRP A 231 -10.54 11.90 19.13
N GLU A 232 -10.88 11.59 17.89
CA GLU A 232 -12.23 11.19 17.46
C GLU A 232 -12.74 9.99 18.27
N GLN A 233 -11.96 8.90 18.35
CA GLN A 233 -12.34 7.69 19.11
C GLN A 233 -12.51 7.91 20.62
N THR A 234 -11.85 8.92 21.17
CA THR A 234 -11.97 9.29 22.59
C THR A 234 -13.07 10.35 22.83
N GLY A 235 -13.75 10.80 21.78
CA GLY A 235 -14.79 11.83 21.83
C GLY A 235 -14.26 13.27 21.96
N ASN A 236 -12.95 13.48 21.85
CA ASN A 236 -12.37 14.82 21.86
C ASN A 236 -12.34 15.43 20.45
N TYR A 237 -13.54 15.67 19.90
CA TYR A 237 -13.71 16.21 18.55
C TYR A 237 -13.02 17.57 18.32
N PRO A 238 -13.01 18.52 19.28
CA PRO A 238 -12.34 19.81 19.08
C PRO A 238 -10.84 19.68 18.78
N GLU A 239 -10.13 18.74 19.43
CA GLU A 239 -8.71 18.51 19.16
C GLU A 239 -8.50 17.81 17.81
N ALA A 240 -9.37 16.86 17.46
CA ALA A 240 -9.34 16.21 16.15
C ALA A 240 -9.57 17.24 15.02
N GLU A 241 -10.56 18.11 15.17
CA GLU A 241 -10.83 19.22 14.26
C GLU A 241 -9.63 20.16 14.13
N HIS A 242 -9.05 20.61 15.25
CA HIS A 242 -7.91 21.52 15.23
C HIS A 242 -6.71 20.94 14.44
N LEU A 243 -6.38 19.66 14.67
CA LEU A 243 -5.31 18.98 13.94
C LEU A 243 -5.62 18.84 12.45
N LEU A 244 -6.84 18.42 12.11
CA LEU A 244 -7.24 18.19 10.72
C LEU A 244 -7.38 19.50 9.93
N ASP A 245 -7.85 20.58 10.54
CA ASP A 245 -7.90 21.90 9.92
C ASP A 245 -6.51 22.46 9.66
N ALA A 246 -5.57 22.24 10.59
CA ALA A 246 -4.17 22.60 10.40
C ALA A 246 -3.53 21.77 9.27
N ALA A 247 -3.82 20.47 9.20
CA ALA A 247 -3.36 19.59 8.12
C ALA A 247 -3.97 19.99 6.77
N PHE A 248 -5.27 20.30 6.74
CA PHE A 248 -6.00 20.68 5.53
C PHE A 248 -5.46 21.98 4.92
N LYS A 249 -5.08 22.96 5.75
CA LYS A 249 -4.43 24.20 5.25
C LYS A 249 -3.12 23.93 4.52
N LYS A 250 -2.38 22.89 4.92
CA LYS A 250 -1.11 22.49 4.28
C LYS A 250 -1.32 21.56 3.09
N HIS A 251 -2.35 20.71 3.17
CA HIS A 251 -2.65 19.63 2.22
C HIS A 251 -4.13 19.67 1.81
N PRO A 252 -4.56 20.69 1.04
CA PRO A 252 -5.98 20.90 0.74
C PRO A 252 -6.59 19.81 -0.15
N ASP A 253 -5.76 19.13 -0.93
CA ASP A 253 -6.20 18.10 -1.88
C ASP A 253 -5.94 16.67 -1.36
N ASP A 254 -5.52 16.52 -0.10
CA ASP A 254 -5.26 15.19 0.49
C ASP A 254 -6.56 14.54 0.94
N LEU A 255 -6.92 13.45 0.27
CA LEU A 255 -8.14 12.70 0.55
C LEU A 255 -8.19 12.16 1.98
N LEU A 256 -7.07 11.75 2.57
CA LEU A 256 -7.07 11.19 3.92
C LEU A 256 -7.44 12.28 4.93
N VAL A 257 -6.88 13.48 4.78
CA VAL A 257 -7.21 14.63 5.65
C VAL A 257 -8.67 15.02 5.47
N LEU A 258 -9.13 15.17 4.23
CA LEU A 258 -10.52 15.53 3.92
C LEU A 258 -11.53 14.49 4.44
N ALA A 259 -11.24 13.20 4.28
CA ALA A 259 -12.09 12.11 4.73
C ALA A 259 -12.18 12.07 6.26
N ASN A 260 -11.04 12.15 6.98
CA ASN A 260 -11.07 12.18 8.44
C ASN A 260 -11.78 13.43 8.97
N ARG A 261 -11.58 14.58 8.32
CA ARG A 261 -12.29 15.81 8.70
C ARG A 261 -13.79 15.72 8.47
N ALA A 262 -14.21 15.00 7.42
CA ALA A 262 -15.61 14.73 7.15
C ALA A 262 -16.24 13.82 8.21
N PHE A 263 -15.52 12.81 8.71
CA PHE A 263 -16.01 11.97 9.81
C PHE A 263 -16.19 12.78 11.10
N VAL A 264 -15.20 13.59 11.47
CA VAL A 264 -15.31 14.49 12.65
C VAL A 264 -16.47 15.47 12.49
N ALA A 265 -16.70 16.01 11.28
CA ALA A 265 -17.85 16.88 11.00
C ALA A 265 -19.20 16.17 11.17
N CYS A 266 -19.30 14.90 10.74
CA CYS A 266 -20.49 14.09 10.96
C CYS A 266 -20.74 13.86 12.46
N ASP A 267 -19.70 13.53 13.23
CA ASP A 267 -19.80 13.28 14.67
C ASP A 267 -20.17 14.53 15.48
N MET A 268 -19.68 15.70 15.07
CA MET A 268 -20.02 16.99 15.68
C MET A 268 -21.38 17.54 15.22
N ASN A 269 -21.98 16.94 14.18
CA ASN A 269 -23.14 17.48 13.47
C ASN A 269 -22.95 18.93 12.98
N GLU A 270 -21.70 19.29 12.63
CA GLU A 270 -21.32 20.60 12.11
C GLU A 270 -20.23 20.46 11.05
N ALA A 271 -20.49 20.94 9.83
CA ALA A 271 -19.53 20.91 8.73
C ALA A 271 -18.92 22.31 8.48
N PRO A 272 -17.58 22.45 8.42
CA PRO A 272 -16.96 23.72 8.13
C PRO A 272 -17.24 24.17 6.70
N ALA A 273 -17.29 25.49 6.50
CA ALA A 273 -17.51 26.09 5.19
C ALA A 273 -16.40 25.65 4.22
N GLY A 274 -16.80 25.13 3.05
CA GLY A 274 -15.88 24.73 1.98
C GLY A 274 -15.48 23.25 1.97
N LEU A 275 -15.62 22.50 3.08
CA LEU A 275 -15.24 21.07 3.10
C LEU A 275 -16.04 20.22 2.11
N LYS A 276 -17.36 20.46 2.03
CA LYS A 276 -18.22 19.82 1.02
C LYS A 276 -17.72 20.08 -0.40
N ALA A 277 -17.37 21.33 -0.70
CA ALA A 277 -16.91 21.74 -2.01
C ALA A 277 -15.54 21.12 -2.34
N ALA A 278 -14.64 21.03 -1.36
CA ALA A 278 -13.33 20.38 -1.51
C ALA A 278 -13.48 18.88 -1.80
N LEU A 279 -14.34 18.16 -1.07
CA LEU A 279 -14.61 16.74 -1.30
C LEU A 279 -15.20 16.49 -2.70
N LEU A 280 -16.14 17.33 -3.15
CA LEU A 280 -16.69 17.24 -4.50
C LEU A 280 -15.65 17.57 -5.57
N ASN A 281 -14.81 18.58 -5.34
CA ASN A 281 -13.74 18.93 -6.26
C ASN A 281 -12.74 17.79 -6.43
N LEU A 282 -12.34 17.17 -5.31
CA LEU A 282 -11.46 16.00 -5.30
C LEU A 282 -12.12 14.80 -5.99
N ALA A 283 -13.41 14.56 -5.78
CA ALA A 283 -14.13 13.50 -6.48
C ALA A 283 -14.07 13.70 -8.01
N GLN A 284 -14.30 14.94 -8.48
CA GLN A 284 -14.34 15.27 -9.91
C GLN A 284 -12.97 15.33 -10.60
N HIS A 285 -11.94 15.80 -9.90
CA HIS A 285 -10.64 16.14 -10.54
C HIS A 285 -9.45 15.43 -9.90
N GLY A 286 -9.62 14.78 -8.75
CA GLY A 286 -8.55 14.10 -8.03
C GLY A 286 -8.07 12.84 -8.74
N ASN A 287 -6.86 12.39 -8.40
CA ASN A 287 -6.25 11.19 -8.97
C ASN A 287 -6.76 9.92 -8.28
N LEU A 288 -8.05 9.64 -8.44
CA LEU A 288 -8.73 8.50 -7.79
C LEU A 288 -8.35 7.14 -8.39
N ALA A 289 -7.78 7.10 -9.59
CA ALA A 289 -7.28 5.87 -10.23
C ALA A 289 -5.97 5.35 -9.64
N GLN A 290 -5.40 6.01 -8.62
CA GLN A 290 -4.26 5.45 -7.90
C GLN A 290 -4.71 4.42 -6.91
N ASN A 291 -4.07 3.25 -6.90
CA ASN A 291 -4.44 2.11 -6.04
C ASN A 291 -4.71 2.51 -4.57
N VAL A 292 -3.87 3.35 -3.98
CA VAL A 292 -4.02 3.78 -2.58
C VAL A 292 -5.17 4.77 -2.41
N THR A 293 -5.20 5.82 -3.23
CA THR A 293 -6.23 6.87 -3.17
C THR A 293 -7.62 6.33 -3.51
N GLY A 294 -7.73 5.50 -4.55
CA GLY A 294 -8.97 4.83 -4.93
C GLY A 294 -9.49 3.95 -3.81
N TYR A 295 -8.62 3.13 -3.20
CA TYR A 295 -8.99 2.33 -2.03
C TYR A 295 -9.43 3.18 -0.82
N GLN A 296 -8.72 4.27 -0.54
CA GLN A 296 -9.08 5.22 0.52
C GLN A 296 -10.43 5.88 0.25
N PHE A 297 -10.70 6.26 -1.00
CA PHE A 297 -11.97 6.87 -1.41
C PHE A 297 -13.13 5.88 -1.25
N ASP A 298 -12.91 4.65 -1.69
CA ASP A 298 -13.83 3.55 -1.51
C ASP A 298 -14.14 3.26 -0.04
N THR A 299 -13.10 3.24 0.80
CA THR A 299 -13.25 3.08 2.25
C THR A 299 -14.01 4.26 2.85
N PHE A 300 -13.69 5.48 2.42
CA PHE A 300 -14.38 6.70 2.83
C PHE A 300 -15.87 6.63 2.50
N LEU A 301 -16.23 6.30 1.26
CA LEU A 301 -17.62 6.13 0.85
C LEU A 301 -18.36 5.04 1.64
N SER A 302 -17.66 3.96 2.02
CA SER A 302 -18.27 2.88 2.82
C SER A 302 -18.56 3.27 4.28
N ARG A 303 -17.74 4.16 4.83
CA ARG A 303 -17.84 4.64 6.22
C ARG A 303 -18.67 5.91 6.35
N LEU A 304 -18.88 6.64 5.26
CA LEU A 304 -19.72 7.82 5.25
C LEU A 304 -21.14 7.39 5.67
N GLN A 305 -21.48 7.66 6.93
CA GLN A 305 -22.71 7.18 7.55
C GLN A 305 -23.92 7.64 6.72
N THR A 306 -24.90 6.76 6.57
CA THR A 306 -26.19 7.12 5.94
C THR A 306 -26.93 8.23 6.70
N ASP A 307 -26.58 8.46 7.96
CA ASP A 307 -27.24 9.40 8.86
C ASP A 307 -26.51 10.75 8.97
N CYS A 308 -25.38 10.91 8.29
CA CYS A 308 -24.64 12.16 8.28
C CYS A 308 -25.33 13.22 7.41
N THR A 309 -26.11 14.10 8.04
CA THR A 309 -26.92 15.13 7.35
C THR A 309 -26.18 16.46 7.11
N VAL A 310 -25.01 16.66 7.73
CA VAL A 310 -24.25 17.93 7.66
C VAL A 310 -23.81 18.31 6.24
N PHE A 311 -23.68 17.33 5.34
CA PHE A 311 -23.34 17.57 3.93
C PHE A 311 -24.57 17.61 3.02
N GLY A 312 -25.77 17.52 3.58
CA GLY A 312 -27.05 17.40 2.87
C GLY A 312 -27.36 15.99 2.41
N ASP A 313 -28.62 15.80 1.98
CA ASP A 313 -29.14 14.49 1.63
C ASP A 313 -28.38 13.84 0.46
N ASN A 314 -28.17 12.52 0.57
CA ASN A 314 -27.53 11.71 -0.46
C ASN A 314 -26.12 12.19 -0.85
N PHE A 315 -25.35 12.77 0.08
CA PHE A 315 -24.01 13.27 -0.22
C PHE A 315 -23.06 12.18 -0.75
N GLY A 316 -23.13 10.96 -0.21
CA GLY A 316 -22.36 9.82 -0.75
C GLY A 316 -22.66 9.54 -2.22
N MET A 317 -23.92 9.68 -2.64
CA MET A 317 -24.33 9.55 -4.04
C MET A 317 -23.76 10.69 -4.89
N GLN A 318 -23.82 11.94 -4.41
CA GLN A 318 -23.22 13.10 -5.08
C GLN A 318 -21.71 12.91 -5.31
N LEU A 319 -21.00 12.32 -4.34
CA LEU A 319 -19.59 11.99 -4.47
C LEU A 319 -19.32 10.90 -5.50
N ILE A 320 -20.14 9.85 -5.54
CA ILE A 320 -20.02 8.78 -6.53
C ILE A 320 -20.26 9.32 -7.94
N ASP A 321 -21.32 10.12 -8.14
CA ASP A 321 -21.62 10.70 -9.45
C ASP A 321 -20.55 11.70 -9.89
N ALA A 322 -20.02 12.49 -8.96
CA ALA A 322 -18.86 13.35 -9.19
C ALA A 322 -17.60 12.55 -9.59
N ALA A 323 -17.36 11.41 -8.94
CA ALA A 323 -16.22 10.55 -9.25
C ALA A 323 -16.38 9.81 -10.59
N LEU A 324 -17.60 9.47 -11.01
CA LEU A 324 -17.86 8.79 -12.28
C LEU A 324 -17.66 9.69 -13.51
N ILE A 325 -17.75 11.01 -13.36
CA ILE A 325 -17.43 11.98 -14.42
C ILE A 325 -15.94 12.34 -14.47
N ASN A 326 -15.16 11.94 -13.47
CA ASN A 326 -13.73 12.22 -13.39
C ASN A 326 -12.98 11.57 -14.57
N PRO A 327 -12.23 12.35 -15.38
CA PRO A 327 -11.56 11.81 -16.56
C PRO A 327 -10.55 10.71 -16.22
N VAL A 328 -9.87 10.82 -15.08
CA VAL A 328 -8.88 9.83 -14.61
C VAL A 328 -9.56 8.50 -14.26
N VAL A 329 -10.75 8.56 -13.65
CA VAL A 329 -11.56 7.37 -13.33
C VAL A 329 -12.13 6.73 -14.59
N ARG A 330 -12.56 7.54 -15.57
CA ARG A 330 -13.13 7.03 -16.82
C ARG A 330 -12.15 6.20 -17.64
N ASP A 331 -10.86 6.49 -17.52
CA ASP A 331 -9.79 5.73 -18.17
C ASP A 331 -9.34 4.51 -17.32
N ALA A 332 -9.85 4.37 -16.09
CA ALA A 332 -9.45 3.37 -15.13
C ALA A 332 -10.60 2.40 -14.81
N ALA A 333 -10.62 1.27 -15.54
CA ALA A 333 -11.71 0.31 -15.50
C ALA A 333 -11.99 -0.31 -14.12
N ALA A 334 -10.98 -0.46 -13.26
CA ALA A 334 -11.16 -1.04 -11.94
C ALA A 334 -11.91 -0.09 -10.99
N GLU A 335 -11.54 1.18 -11.00
CA GLU A 335 -12.13 2.23 -10.17
C GLU A 335 -13.52 2.59 -10.66
N GLN A 336 -13.71 2.68 -11.98
CA GLN A 336 -15.04 2.87 -12.57
C GLN A 336 -15.98 1.71 -12.19
N ARG A 337 -15.50 0.46 -12.21
CA ARG A 337 -16.29 -0.71 -11.78
C ARG A 337 -16.68 -0.59 -10.30
N SER A 338 -15.75 -0.24 -9.43
CA SER A 338 -16.03 -0.09 -8.00
C SER A 338 -17.08 0.99 -7.72
N LEU A 339 -16.96 2.15 -8.37
CA LEU A 339 -17.90 3.25 -8.19
C LEU A 339 -19.30 2.93 -8.74
N LEU A 340 -19.39 2.28 -9.91
CA LEU A 340 -20.67 1.81 -10.46
C LEU A 340 -21.32 0.78 -9.54
N HIS A 341 -20.55 -0.15 -8.98
CA HIS A 341 -21.04 -1.12 -8.00
C HIS A 341 -21.60 -0.44 -6.76
N ARG A 342 -20.88 0.52 -6.18
CA ARG A 342 -21.38 1.30 -5.03
C ARG A 342 -22.66 2.06 -5.37
N ARG A 343 -22.72 2.66 -6.55
CA ARG A 343 -23.93 3.36 -7.02
C ARG A 343 -25.12 2.40 -7.15
N ALA A 344 -24.88 1.20 -7.67
CA ALA A 344 -25.90 0.16 -7.74
C ALA A 344 -26.42 -0.25 -6.36
N LEU A 345 -25.55 -0.38 -5.36
CA LEU A 345 -25.98 -0.66 -3.98
C LEU A 345 -26.86 0.46 -3.40
N PHE A 346 -26.58 1.72 -3.73
CA PHE A 346 -27.47 2.84 -3.39
C PHE A 346 -28.83 2.72 -4.09
N TRP A 347 -28.85 2.37 -5.38
CA TRP A 347 -30.09 2.14 -6.11
C TRP A 347 -30.92 0.99 -5.55
N LEU A 348 -30.29 -0.10 -5.11
CA LEU A 348 -30.99 -1.22 -4.46
C LEU A 348 -31.66 -0.79 -3.16
N LYS A 349 -30.98 0.01 -2.33
CA LYS A 349 -31.57 0.57 -1.10
C LYS A 349 -32.73 1.54 -1.38
N ALA A 350 -32.71 2.21 -2.53
CA ALA A 350 -33.75 3.13 -2.98
C ALA A 350 -34.87 2.45 -3.79
N ASP A 351 -34.95 1.11 -3.77
CA ASP A 351 -35.93 0.30 -4.52
C ASP A 351 -35.91 0.54 -6.05
N ALA A 352 -34.76 0.98 -6.58
CA ALA A 352 -34.54 1.28 -7.99
C ALA A 352 -33.74 0.16 -8.69
N ALA A 353 -34.24 -1.08 -8.61
CA ALA A 353 -33.51 -2.28 -9.04
C ALA A 353 -33.04 -2.27 -10.51
N GLU A 354 -33.82 -1.70 -11.43
CA GLU A 354 -33.43 -1.58 -12.85
C GLU A 354 -32.22 -0.65 -13.05
N LYS A 355 -32.09 0.42 -12.25
CA LYS A 355 -30.90 1.28 -12.30
C LYS A 355 -29.68 0.55 -11.75
N ALA A 356 -29.86 -0.18 -10.65
CA ALA A 356 -28.82 -1.02 -10.07
C ALA A 356 -28.32 -2.07 -11.07
N PHE A 357 -29.24 -2.77 -11.74
CA PHE A 357 -28.93 -3.75 -12.77
C PHE A 357 -28.09 -3.15 -13.91
N ASN A 358 -28.46 -1.98 -14.42
CA ASN A 358 -27.73 -1.32 -15.51
C ASN A 358 -26.32 -0.90 -15.10
N ASP A 359 -26.16 -0.36 -13.89
CA ASP A 359 -24.84 0.01 -13.34
C ASP A 359 -23.97 -1.24 -13.13
N MET A 360 -24.51 -2.30 -12.52
CA MET A 360 -23.82 -3.58 -12.31
C MET A 360 -23.40 -4.24 -13.63
N LYS A 361 -24.30 -4.26 -14.63
CA LYS A 361 -24.00 -4.79 -15.96
C LYS A 361 -22.87 -4.01 -16.62
N THR A 362 -22.95 -2.68 -16.61
CA THR A 362 -21.90 -1.80 -17.16
C THR A 362 -20.57 -2.06 -16.48
N ALA A 363 -20.57 -2.16 -15.14
CA ALA A 363 -19.39 -2.43 -14.33
C ALA A 363 -18.72 -3.78 -14.66
N LEU A 364 -19.52 -4.84 -14.89
CA LEU A 364 -18.99 -6.16 -15.21
C LEU A 364 -18.45 -6.26 -16.65
N LEU A 365 -18.99 -5.47 -17.59
CA LEU A 365 -18.53 -5.42 -18.98
C LEU A 365 -17.20 -4.66 -19.16
N LEU A 366 -16.74 -3.92 -18.14
CA LEU A 366 -15.43 -3.28 -18.14
C LEU A 366 -14.28 -4.31 -18.16
N PRO A 367 -13.14 -4.02 -18.81
CA PRO A 367 -12.04 -4.97 -18.92
C PRO A 367 -11.42 -5.32 -17.56
N GLY A 368 -10.92 -6.55 -17.42
CA GLY A 368 -10.25 -7.01 -16.21
C GLY A 368 -11.18 -7.32 -15.03
N THR A 369 -12.45 -7.64 -15.28
CA THR A 369 -13.40 -8.04 -14.24
C THR A 369 -12.99 -9.37 -13.60
N ASP A 370 -12.97 -9.39 -12.26
CA ASP A 370 -12.72 -10.61 -11.50
C ASP A 370 -13.91 -11.57 -11.62
N PRO A 371 -13.69 -12.89 -11.78
CA PRO A 371 -14.78 -13.87 -11.86
C PRO A 371 -15.76 -13.80 -10.67
N GLY A 372 -15.27 -13.47 -9.47
CA GLY A 372 -16.08 -13.34 -8.28
C GLY A 372 -17.05 -12.16 -8.31
N SER A 373 -16.69 -11.05 -8.95
CA SER A 373 -17.57 -9.86 -9.04
C SER A 373 -18.89 -10.18 -9.73
N ARG A 374 -18.87 -11.03 -10.77
CA ARG A 374 -20.09 -11.43 -11.50
C ARG A 374 -21.07 -12.20 -10.59
N LEU A 375 -20.57 -13.10 -9.76
CA LEU A 375 -21.40 -13.86 -8.82
C LEU A 375 -21.86 -13.00 -7.65
N LEU A 376 -20.98 -12.12 -7.14
CA LEU A 376 -21.31 -11.18 -6.07
C LEU A 376 -22.48 -10.27 -6.46
N PHE A 377 -22.42 -9.63 -7.64
CA PHE A 377 -23.47 -8.69 -8.06
C PHE A 377 -24.81 -9.41 -8.27
N ALA A 378 -24.79 -10.63 -8.81
CA ALA A 378 -25.99 -11.44 -8.94
C ALA A 378 -26.58 -11.81 -7.56
N ALA A 379 -25.73 -12.18 -6.59
CA ALA A 379 -26.16 -12.47 -5.23
C ALA A 379 -26.73 -11.23 -4.50
N GLU A 380 -26.17 -10.05 -4.74
CA GLU A 380 -26.68 -8.78 -4.18
C GLU A 380 -28.05 -8.41 -4.76
N LEU A 381 -28.26 -8.56 -6.07
CA LEU A 381 -29.58 -8.39 -6.70
C LEU A 381 -30.60 -9.37 -6.10
N ALA A 382 -30.21 -10.63 -5.92
CA ALA A 382 -31.06 -11.63 -5.31
C ALA A 382 -31.41 -11.30 -3.85
N SER A 383 -30.41 -10.85 -3.08
CA SER A 383 -30.58 -10.40 -1.69
C SER A 383 -31.50 -9.18 -1.57
N ALA A 384 -31.58 -8.36 -2.62
CA ALA A 384 -32.53 -7.25 -2.75
C ALA A 384 -33.90 -7.70 -3.29
N ASN A 385 -34.22 -9.00 -3.22
CA ASN A 385 -35.48 -9.60 -3.67
C ASN A 385 -35.73 -9.47 -5.20
N GLN A 386 -34.65 -9.49 -6.00
CA GLN A 386 -34.71 -9.38 -7.46
C GLN A 386 -34.05 -10.58 -8.18
N PRO A 387 -34.49 -11.84 -7.93
CA PRO A 387 -33.85 -13.03 -8.51
C PRO A 387 -33.97 -13.10 -10.04
N ALA A 388 -35.01 -12.50 -10.64
CA ALA A 388 -35.16 -12.40 -12.09
C ALA A 388 -34.04 -11.55 -12.73
N LEU A 389 -33.72 -10.40 -12.13
CA LEU A 389 -32.62 -9.54 -12.59
C LEU A 389 -31.26 -10.19 -12.34
N ALA A 390 -31.11 -10.92 -11.24
CA ALA A 390 -29.89 -11.69 -10.96
C ALA A 390 -29.61 -12.75 -12.04
N LEU A 391 -30.62 -13.54 -12.43
CA LEU A 391 -30.49 -14.52 -13.52
C LEU A 391 -30.17 -13.84 -14.85
N LYS A 392 -30.90 -12.77 -15.18
CA LYS A 392 -30.66 -11.97 -16.38
C LYS A 392 -29.22 -11.44 -16.44
N LEU A 393 -28.65 -11.01 -15.30
CA LEU A 393 -27.27 -10.51 -15.23
C LEU A 393 -26.27 -11.63 -15.54
N LEU A 394 -26.48 -12.83 -14.98
CA LEU A 394 -25.64 -13.99 -15.25
C LEU A 394 -25.73 -14.45 -16.70
N ASP A 395 -26.88 -14.28 -17.36
CA ASP A 395 -27.06 -14.65 -18.77
C ASP A 395 -26.43 -13.63 -19.73
N GLU A 396 -26.57 -12.33 -19.44
CA GLU A 396 -26.09 -11.26 -20.32
C GLU A 396 -24.59 -10.99 -20.19
N VAL A 397 -23.99 -11.28 -19.04
CA VAL A 397 -22.55 -11.07 -18.80
C VAL A 397 -21.82 -12.40 -18.88
N PRO A 398 -20.86 -12.58 -19.82
CA PRO A 398 -20.10 -13.83 -19.92
C PRO A 398 -19.11 -13.98 -18.75
N SER A 399 -18.78 -15.22 -18.40
CA SER A 399 -17.77 -15.51 -17.39
C SER A 399 -16.38 -15.03 -17.84
N PRO A 400 -15.65 -14.23 -17.04
CA PRO A 400 -14.27 -13.82 -17.35
C PRO A 400 -13.31 -15.01 -17.50
N LEU A 401 -13.63 -16.17 -16.91
CA LEU A 401 -12.82 -17.38 -17.01
C LEU A 401 -12.86 -18.03 -18.39
N ALA A 402 -13.78 -17.65 -19.28
CA ALA A 402 -13.85 -18.18 -20.63
C ALA A 402 -12.56 -17.92 -21.42
N HIS A 403 -11.97 -16.73 -21.24
CA HIS A 403 -10.78 -16.28 -21.96
C HIS A 403 -9.71 -15.75 -21.01
N ILE A 404 -8.73 -16.59 -20.68
CA ILE A 404 -7.59 -16.22 -19.83
C ILE A 404 -6.35 -16.00 -20.70
N SER A 405 -5.86 -14.77 -20.78
CA SER A 405 -4.68 -14.38 -21.56
C SER A 405 -3.46 -14.09 -20.67
N GLY A 406 -2.25 -14.24 -21.23
CA GLY A 406 -0.99 -13.89 -20.56
C GLY A 406 -0.51 -14.85 -19.46
N TRP A 407 0.63 -14.52 -18.85
CA TRP A 407 1.34 -15.32 -17.82
C TRP A 407 1.50 -14.56 -16.50
N SER A 408 0.68 -13.54 -16.25
CA SER A 408 0.69 -12.81 -14.99
C SER A 408 0.24 -13.72 -13.84
N MET A 409 0.63 -13.38 -12.61
CA MET A 409 0.17 -14.10 -11.42
C MET A 409 -1.37 -14.18 -11.31
N PRO A 410 -2.13 -13.10 -11.61
CA PRO A 410 -3.60 -13.19 -11.71
C PRO A 410 -4.08 -14.19 -12.77
N ALA A 411 -3.47 -14.23 -13.96
CA ALA A 411 -3.86 -15.18 -15.00
C ALA A 411 -3.54 -16.63 -14.60
N ILE A 412 -2.42 -16.87 -13.92
CA ILE A 412 -2.07 -18.18 -13.36
C ILE A 412 -3.11 -18.58 -12.30
N ASN A 413 -3.43 -17.68 -11.37
CA ASN A 413 -4.43 -17.90 -10.34
C ASN A 413 -5.81 -18.24 -10.95
N GLN A 414 -6.27 -17.50 -11.95
CA GLN A 414 -7.53 -17.77 -12.66
C GLN A 414 -7.52 -19.13 -13.37
N ARG A 415 -6.39 -19.57 -13.93
CA ARG A 415 -6.28 -20.92 -14.51
C ARG A 415 -6.42 -22.01 -13.46
N VAL A 416 -5.79 -21.82 -12.30
CA VAL A 416 -5.92 -22.75 -11.17
C VAL A 416 -7.37 -22.81 -10.69
N LEU A 417 -8.02 -21.65 -10.51
CA LEU A 417 -9.42 -21.60 -10.06
C LEU A 417 -10.39 -22.18 -11.09
N ARG A 418 -10.15 -21.97 -12.39
CA ARG A 418 -10.91 -22.61 -13.47
C ARG A 418 -10.74 -24.13 -13.46
N ALA A 419 -9.51 -24.62 -13.29
CA ALA A 419 -9.23 -26.05 -13.23
C ALA A 419 -9.84 -26.72 -11.98
N ALA A 420 -9.92 -25.99 -10.87
CA ALA A 420 -10.54 -26.44 -9.64
C ALA A 420 -12.08 -26.43 -9.66
N GLY A 421 -12.72 -25.90 -10.71
CA GLY A 421 -14.18 -25.81 -10.81
C GLY A 421 -14.85 -24.77 -9.90
N PHE A 422 -14.08 -24.06 -9.07
CA PHE A 422 -14.59 -23.21 -7.99
C PHE A 422 -15.73 -22.26 -8.41
N PHE A 423 -15.53 -21.47 -9.45
CA PHE A 423 -16.54 -20.52 -9.92
C PHE A 423 -17.64 -21.17 -10.77
N THR A 424 -17.35 -22.27 -11.45
CA THR A 424 -18.35 -23.01 -12.24
C THR A 424 -19.37 -23.66 -11.32
N ASP A 425 -18.91 -24.31 -10.25
CA ASP A 425 -19.77 -24.94 -9.25
C ASP A 425 -20.55 -23.90 -8.46
N SER A 426 -19.90 -22.78 -8.10
CA SER A 426 -20.55 -21.65 -7.42
C SER A 426 -21.65 -21.00 -8.27
N GLU A 427 -21.41 -20.82 -9.58
CA GLU A 427 -22.42 -20.28 -10.49
C GLU A 427 -23.60 -21.24 -10.65
N ALA A 428 -23.34 -22.54 -10.81
CA ALA A 428 -24.39 -23.56 -10.92
C ALA A 428 -25.27 -23.59 -9.65
N HIS A 429 -24.64 -23.53 -8.47
CA HIS A 429 -25.35 -23.45 -7.20
C HIS A 429 -26.19 -22.18 -7.08
N LEU A 430 -25.62 -21.02 -7.41
CA LEU A 430 -26.32 -19.74 -7.36
C LEU A 430 -27.53 -19.76 -8.32
N ARG A 431 -27.36 -20.17 -9.57
CA ARG A 431 -28.46 -20.28 -10.55
C ARG A 431 -29.58 -21.20 -10.06
N ALA A 432 -29.23 -22.34 -9.46
CA ALA A 432 -30.21 -23.26 -8.89
C ALA A 432 -30.99 -22.64 -7.73
N GLN A 433 -30.34 -21.84 -6.88
CA GLN A 433 -31.02 -21.13 -5.79
C GLN A 433 -31.93 -20.01 -6.33
N LEU A 434 -31.44 -19.19 -7.26
CA LEU A 434 -32.23 -18.12 -7.88
C LEU A 434 -33.49 -18.64 -8.57
N ALA A 435 -33.41 -19.81 -9.20
CA ALA A 435 -34.56 -20.45 -9.81
C ALA A 435 -35.63 -20.87 -8.78
N LYS A 436 -35.21 -21.31 -7.58
CA LYS A 436 -36.14 -21.61 -6.48
C LYS A 436 -36.78 -20.33 -5.94
N ASP A 437 -35.97 -19.30 -5.67
CA ASP A 437 -36.46 -18.02 -5.16
C ASP A 437 -37.50 -17.39 -6.12
N LEU A 438 -37.26 -17.48 -7.43
CA LEU A 438 -38.20 -17.01 -8.45
C LEU A 438 -39.51 -17.82 -8.49
N ALA A 439 -39.44 -19.13 -8.26
CA ALA A 439 -40.61 -20.00 -8.20
C ALA A 439 -41.47 -19.72 -6.95
N GLU A 440 -40.86 -19.33 -5.83
CA GLU A 440 -41.58 -18.93 -4.61
C GLU A 440 -42.28 -17.57 -4.76
N LEU A 441 -41.72 -16.65 -5.55
CA LEU A 441 -42.30 -15.33 -5.83
C LEU A 441 -43.46 -15.36 -6.83
N THR A 442 -43.61 -16.42 -7.62
CA THR A 442 -44.72 -16.58 -8.57
C THR A 442 -45.85 -17.41 -7.91
N PRO A 443 -46.99 -16.79 -7.52
CA PRO A 443 -48.06 -17.53 -6.88
C PRO A 443 -48.62 -18.59 -7.84
N THR A 444 -48.59 -19.84 -7.40
CA THR A 444 -49.24 -20.93 -8.12
C THR A 444 -50.75 -20.64 -8.23
N PRO A 445 -51.37 -20.74 -9.42
CA PRO A 445 -52.81 -20.59 -9.52
C PRO A 445 -53.47 -21.74 -8.76
N HIS A 446 -54.28 -21.41 -7.75
CA HIS A 446 -55.13 -22.38 -7.06
C HIS A 446 -55.94 -23.18 -8.09
N PRO A 447 -55.96 -24.52 -8.02
CA PRO A 447 -56.87 -25.28 -8.85
C PRO A 447 -58.31 -24.97 -8.42
N ASN A 448 -59.14 -24.52 -9.37
CA ASN A 448 -60.57 -24.31 -9.19
C ASN A 448 -61.19 -25.53 -8.47
N PRO A 449 -62.04 -25.33 -7.43
CA PRO A 449 -62.78 -26.44 -6.85
C PRO A 449 -63.70 -27.03 -7.92
N SER A 450 -63.58 -28.33 -8.16
CA SER A 450 -64.44 -29.10 -9.04
C SER A 450 -65.90 -29.04 -8.52
N PRO A 451 -66.92 -29.02 -9.38
CA PRO A 451 -68.31 -28.99 -8.92
C PRO A 451 -68.64 -30.31 -8.24
N THR A 452 -69.16 -30.21 -7.02
CA THR A 452 -69.72 -31.31 -6.24
C THR A 452 -70.78 -32.04 -7.06
N ARG A 453 -70.54 -33.34 -7.31
CA ARG A 453 -71.53 -34.29 -7.80
C ARG A 453 -72.59 -34.44 -6.70
N GLY A 454 -73.84 -34.11 -7.02
CA GLY A 454 -74.98 -34.31 -6.14
C GLY A 454 -75.16 -35.77 -5.74
N GLU A 455 -75.37 -35.98 -4.45
CA GLU A 455 -75.89 -37.23 -3.89
C GLU A 455 -77.37 -37.34 -4.27
N GLY A 456 -77.73 -38.48 -4.85
CA GLY A 456 -79.11 -38.92 -5.01
C GLY A 456 -79.31 -40.22 -4.25
N LEU A 457 -80.18 -40.14 -3.24
CA LEU A 457 -81.07 -41.13 -2.60
C LEU A 457 -80.96 -41.17 -1.07
#